data_AF-A0A3Q9HS10-F1
#
_entry.id   AF-A0A3Q9HS10-F1
#
_cell.length_a   1.000
_cell.length_b   1.000
_cell.length_c   1.000
_cell.angle_alpha   90.00
_cell.angle_beta   90.00
_cell.angle_gamma   90.00
#
_symmetry.space_group_name_H-M   'P 1'
#
loop_
_entity.id
_entity.type
_entity.pdbx_description
1 polymer ?
#
loop_
_entity_poly.entity_id
_entity_poly.type
_entity_poly.pdbx_seq_one_letter_code
_entity_poly.pdbx_strand_id
1 'polypeptide(L)' 'MEYFQKKNMKWQLSILFGSDFVGYVDCKADRKKNQFLVKSAEIKCGSKDLSAALDNSLFNLAKFHGLSEVLHLYKEA' A
#
# COMPACT_ATOMS: atom_id res chain seq x y z
N MET A 1 6.86 -27.87 8.16
CA MET A 1 6.73 -26.64 7.35
C MET A 1 5.30 -26.13 7.48
N GLU A 2 4.92 -25.65 8.67
CA GLU A 2 3.65 -24.95 8.89
C GLU A 2 3.93 -23.45 8.79
N TYR A 3 4.01 -22.92 7.57
CA TYR A 3 4.38 -21.52 7.40
C TYR A 3 3.18 -20.59 7.18
N PHE A 4 1.99 -21.07 6.83
CA PHE A 4 0.90 -20.16 6.43
C PHE A 4 -0.51 -20.70 6.68
N GLN A 5 -0.93 -20.79 7.95
CA GLN A 5 -2.36 -20.80 8.28
C GLN A 5 -2.65 -19.96 9.53
N LYS A 6 -2.50 -18.64 9.44
CA LYS A 6 -3.20 -17.72 10.34
C LYS A 6 -4.26 -16.97 9.54
N LYS A 7 -5.50 -17.48 9.60
CA LYS A 7 -6.72 -16.83 9.11
C LYS A 7 -6.91 -15.50 9.86
N ASN A 8 -6.30 -14.42 9.33
CA ASN A 8 -6.44 -12.99 9.66
C ASN A 8 -5.11 -12.20 9.59
N MET A 9 -4.06 -12.71 8.94
CA MET A 9 -2.93 -11.85 8.61
C MET A 9 -3.32 -10.82 7.55
N LYS A 10 -3.49 -9.56 7.98
CA LYS A 10 -3.44 -8.40 7.08
C LYS A 10 -2.00 -8.25 6.62
N TRP A 11 -1.71 -8.64 5.38
CA TRP A 11 -0.38 -8.48 4.74
C TRP A 11 -0.15 -7.02 4.36
N GLN A 12 -0.11 -6.16 5.37
CA GLN A 12 0.15 -4.74 5.21
C GLN A 12 1.65 -4.49 4.99
N LEU A 13 1.96 -3.58 4.08
CA LEU A 13 3.32 -3.09 3.86
C LEU A 13 3.62 -1.97 4.84
N SER A 14 4.83 -1.98 5.40
CA SER A 14 5.33 -0.88 6.23
C SER A 14 5.64 0.34 5.36
N ILE A 15 5.25 1.52 5.81
CA ILE A 15 5.60 2.80 5.19
C ILE A 15 6.78 3.38 5.95
N LEU A 16 7.87 3.64 5.22
CA LEU A 16 9.05 4.34 5.72
C LEU A 16 9.19 5.68 5.00
N PHE A 17 9.52 6.73 5.73
CA PHE A 17 9.81 8.05 5.17
C PHE A 17 11.15 8.55 5.71
N GLY A 18 12.14 8.65 4.83
CA GLY A 18 13.54 8.76 5.27
C GLY A 18 13.95 7.53 6.07
N SER A 19 14.28 7.72 7.35
CA SER A 19 14.63 6.64 8.28
C SER A 19 13.49 6.26 9.23
N ASP A 20 12.36 6.96 9.17
CA ASP A 20 11.29 6.83 10.15
C ASP A 20 10.19 5.89 9.69
N PHE A 21 9.73 5.05 10.61
CA PHE A 21 8.53 4.25 10.43
C PHE A 21 7.29 5.12 10.66
N VAL A 22 6.50 5.33 9.61
CA VAL A 22 5.38 6.29 9.62
C VAL A 22 4.01 5.65 9.48
N GLY A 23 3.91 4.34 9.20
CA GLY A 23 2.60 3.72 9.06
C GLY A 23 2.56 2.40 8.33
N TYR A 24 1.36 1.97 7.98
CA TYR A 24 1.08 0.76 7.22
C TYR A 24 0.16 1.05 6.04
N VAL A 25 0.31 0.29 4.96
CA VAL A 25 -0.63 0.29 3.83
C VAL A 25 -1.04 -1.15 3.49
N ASP A 26 -2.35 -1.40 3.42
CA ASP A 26 -2.89 -2.65 2.85
C ASP A 26 -3.13 -2.41 1.36
N CYS A 27 -2.36 -3.10 0.52
CA CYS A 27 -2.52 -3.06 -0.93
C CYS A 27 -2.55 -4.46 -1.54
N LYS A 28 -3.11 -4.56 -2.76
CA LYS A 28 -3.23 -5.81 -3.49
C LYS A 28 -3.08 -5.58 -5.00
N ALA A 29 -2.21 -6.38 -5.63
CA ALA A 29 -2.17 -6.52 -7.08
C ALA A 29 -3.31 -7.43 -7.57
N ASP A 30 -4.30 -6.86 -8.26
CA ASP A 30 -5.31 -7.61 -9.02
C ASP A 30 -4.90 -7.71 -10.49
N ARG A 31 -4.13 -8.75 -10.81
CA ARG A 31 -3.64 -9.01 -12.17
C ARG A 31 -4.76 -9.35 -13.16
N LYS A 32 -5.89 -9.89 -12.70
CA LYS A 32 -7.01 -10.23 -13.61
C LYS A 32 -7.65 -8.96 -14.18
N LYS A 33 -7.68 -7.91 -13.37
CA LYS A 33 -8.23 -6.59 -13.76
C LYS A 33 -7.14 -5.58 -14.14
N ASN A 34 -5.88 -5.98 -14.10
CA ASN A 34 -4.72 -5.10 -14.30
C ASN A 34 -4.67 -3.88 -13.35
N GLN A 35 -5.11 -4.07 -12.10
CA GLN A 35 -5.32 -3.02 -11.10
C GLN A 35 -4.44 -3.23 -9.86
N PHE A 36 -3.96 -2.14 -9.29
CA PHE A 36 -3.30 -2.09 -7.99
C PHE A 36 -4.25 -1.42 -6.98
N LEU A 37 -4.77 -2.21 -6.05
CA LEU A 37 -5.79 -1.78 -5.10
C LEU A 37 -5.15 -1.36 -3.79
N VAL A 38 -5.34 -0.12 -3.36
CA VAL A 38 -4.95 0.39 -2.04
C VAL A 38 -6.19 0.37 -1.15
N LYS A 39 -6.26 -0.56 -0.20
CA LYS A 39 -7.45 -0.81 0.60
C LYS A 39 -7.56 0.07 1.82
N SER A 40 -6.43 0.33 2.49
CA SER A 40 -6.35 1.22 3.65
C SER A 40 -4.92 1.69 3.84
N ALA A 41 -4.75 2.89 4.37
CA ALA A 41 -3.46 3.38 4.85
C ALA A 41 -3.64 3.94 6.28
N GLU A 42 -2.82 3.47 7.20
CA GLU A 42 -2.74 3.96 8.57
C GLU A 42 -1.44 4.74 8.72
N ILE A 43 -1.51 6.07 8.68
CA ILE A 43 -0.34 6.95 8.69
C ILE A 43 -0.33 7.73 10.00
N LYS A 44 0.80 7.68 10.71
CA LYS A 44 1.02 8.34 12.02
C LYS A 44 1.46 9.80 11.90
N CYS A 45 1.79 10.26 10.70
CA CYS A 45 2.28 11.61 10.41
C CYS A 45 1.49 12.22 9.24
N GLY A 46 0.91 13.41 9.43
CA GLY A 46 0.09 14.09 8.42
C GLY A 46 0.85 15.07 7.51
N SER A 47 2.11 14.79 7.16
CA SER A 47 2.90 15.68 6.30
C SER A 47 2.42 15.62 4.84
N LYS A 48 2.30 16.77 4.16
CA LYS A 48 1.98 16.84 2.72
C LYS A 48 3.06 16.17 1.87
N ASP A 49 4.33 16.31 2.26
CA ASP A 49 5.46 15.69 1.55
C ASP A 49 5.41 14.16 1.62
N LEU A 50 4.94 13.64 2.76
CA LEU A 50 4.74 12.20 2.95
C LEU A 50 3.64 11.68 2.03
N SER A 51 2.52 12.38 1.91
CA SER A 51 1.41 11.96 1.03
C SER A 51 1.88 11.82 -0.41
N ALA A 52 2.54 12.86 -0.95
CA ALA A 52 3.04 12.84 -2.32
C ALA A 52 4.12 11.76 -2.55
N ALA A 53 5.00 11.53 -1.57
CA ALA A 53 6.00 10.47 -1.64
C ALA A 53 5.37 9.07 -1.60
N LEU A 54 4.33 8.88 -0.79
CA LEU A 54 3.59 7.62 -0.69
C LEU A 54 2.88 7.30 -2.01
N ASP A 55 2.17 8.26 -2.60
CA ASP A 55 1.46 8.05 -3.87
C ASP A 55 2.43 7.66 -4.99
N ASN A 56 3.58 8.35 -5.09
CA ASN A 56 4.62 7.98 -6.04
C ASN A 56 5.18 6.58 -5.80
N SER A 57 5.37 6.20 -4.53
CA SER A 57 5.86 4.86 -4.16
C SER A 57 4.86 3.77 -4.52
N LEU A 58 3.56 3.99 -4.26
CA LEU A 58 2.48 3.07 -4.62
C LEU A 58 2.36 2.92 -6.15
N PHE A 59 2.49 4.01 -6.89
CA PHE A 59 2.49 4.00 -8.34
C PHE A 59 3.70 3.24 -8.92
N ASN A 60 4.89 3.46 -8.37
CA ASN A 60 6.09 2.72 -8.77
C ASN A 60 5.96 1.22 -8.44
N LEU A 61 5.36 0.88 -7.30
CA LEU A 61 5.09 -0.50 -6.92
C LEU A 61 4.07 -1.16 -7.87
N ALA A 62 3.03 -0.43 -8.28
CA ALA A 62 2.07 -0.90 -9.28
C ALA A 62 2.75 -1.18 -10.63
N LYS A 63 3.61 -0.25 -11.09
CA LYS A 63 4.42 -0.42 -12.31
C LYS A 63 5.37 -1.61 -12.23
N PHE A 64 6.05 -1.79 -11.10
CA PHE A 64 6.92 -2.94 -10.86
C PHE A 64 6.16 -4.27 -11.02
N HIS A 65 4.88 -4.30 -10.67
CA HIS A 65 4.00 -5.45 -10.87
C HIS A 65 3.36 -5.53 -12.26
N GLY A 66 3.67 -4.61 -13.18
CA GLY A 66 3.13 -4.57 -14.53
C GLY A 66 1.68 -4.08 -14.63
N LEU A 67 1.18 -3.38 -13.62
CA LEU A 67 -0.20 -2.92 -13.53
C LEU A 67 -0.32 -1.48 -14.04
N SER A 68 -1.41 -1.16 -14.73
CA SER A 68 -1.62 0.15 -15.36
C SER A 68 -2.45 1.13 -14.54
N GLU A 69 -3.15 0.65 -13.51
CA GLU A 69 -4.13 1.44 -12.77
C GLU A 69 -3.91 1.28 -11.26
N VAL A 70 -3.99 2.39 -10.52
CA VAL A 70 -3.97 2.40 -9.04
C VAL A 70 -5.33 2.90 -8.55
N LEU A 71 -5.99 2.12 -7.69
CA LEU A 71 -7.31 2.43 -7.15
C LEU A 71 -7.26 2.51 -5.63
N HIS A 72 -7.65 3.65 -5.09
CA HIS A 72 -7.81 3.87 -3.65
C HIS A 72 -9.24 3.49 -3.26
N LEU A 73 -9.39 2.46 -2.43
CA LEU A 73 -10.69 1.90 -2.04
C LEU A 73 -11.16 2.38 -0.67
N TYR A 74 -10.35 3.14 0.06
CA TYR A 74 -10.76 3.85 1.27
C TYR A 74 -11.20 5.27 0.89
N LYS A 75 -12.22 5.79 1.60
CA LYS A 75 -12.56 7.20 1.54
C LYS A 75 -11.57 7.97 2.41
N GLU A 76 -11.04 9.07 1.89
CA GLU A 76 -10.45 10.11 2.74
C GLU A 76 -11.54 10.57 3.72
N ALA A 77 -11.20 10.58 5.00
CA ALA A 77 -12.11 11.01 6.08
C ALA A 77 -12.22 12.54 6.08
#